data_AF-A0A2R8CGG4-F1
#
_entry.id   AF-A0A2R8CGG4-F1
#
_cell.length_a   1.000
_cell.length_b   1.000
_cell.length_c   1.000
_cell.angle_alpha   90.00
_cell.angle_beta   90.00
_cell.angle_gamma   90.00
#
_symmetry.space_group_name_H-M   'P 1'
#
loop_
_entity.id
_entity.type
_entity.pdbx_description
1 polymer ?
#
loop_
_entity_poly.entity_id
_entity_poly.type
_entity_poly.pdbx_seq_one_letter_code
_entity_poly.pdbx_strand_id
1 'polypeptide(L)'
;MVEEDHITAYAAHNAAFEAQCFTPALPPICTDKAALRIWPEAPGHANFALAYWLEDTGCLRLDRTHIGTAHRAGPDAYATAHILQALMAAGATIEQMIEWSQEPALMPTIRFGKHAGARWTDIPDGYLQWLLRTGDIDVDTQWNAQREIDRRNATAFQRSG
;
A
#
# COMPACT_ATOMS: atom_id res chain seq x y z
N MET A 1 -12.92 26.64 26.55
CA MET A 1 -13.58 25.53 25.84
C MET A 1 -12.45 24.68 25.31
N VAL A 2 -12.25 23.50 25.89
CA VAL A 2 -11.31 22.53 25.35
C VAL A 2 -12.02 21.96 24.12
N GLU A 3 -11.47 22.12 22.93
CA GLU A 3 -11.95 21.37 21.77
C GLU A 3 -11.91 19.88 22.15
N GLU A 4 -13.04 19.18 22.03
CA GLU A 4 -13.04 17.73 22.16
C GLU A 4 -12.12 17.18 21.07
N ASP A 5 -11.14 16.35 21.46
CA ASP A 5 -10.25 15.65 20.52
C ASP A 5 -11.10 14.83 19.54
N HIS A 6 -11.39 15.39 18.37
CA HIS A 6 -12.16 14.73 17.34
C HIS A 6 -11.25 13.77 16.58
N ILE A 7 -11.42 12.47 16.81
CA ILE A 7 -10.73 11.43 16.05
C ILE A 7 -11.24 11.44 14.62
N THR A 8 -10.36 11.71 13.65
CA THR A 8 -10.70 11.75 12.21
C THR A 8 -10.63 10.38 11.54
N ALA A 9 -9.64 9.55 11.91
CA ALA A 9 -9.43 8.23 11.33
C ALA A 9 -8.60 7.33 12.25
N TYR A 10 -8.71 6.02 12.05
CA TYR A 10 -7.78 5.02 12.60
C TYR A 10 -6.73 4.66 11.54
N ALA A 11 -5.52 4.31 11.94
CA ALA A 11 -4.48 3.85 11.01
C ALA A 11 -3.94 2.48 11.42
N ALA A 12 -3.73 1.63 10.43
CA ALA A 12 -3.16 0.30 10.58
C ALA A 12 -2.21 -0.01 9.42
N HIS A 13 -1.21 -0.83 9.68
CA HIS A 13 -0.36 -1.37 8.64
C HIS A 13 -0.94 -2.72 8.17
N ASN A 14 -1.55 -2.72 6.98
CA ASN A 14 -2.49 -3.74 6.50
C ASN A 14 -3.85 -3.75 7.26
N ALA A 15 -4.64 -2.69 7.04
CA ALA A 15 -5.94 -2.52 7.69
C ALA A 15 -6.95 -3.65 7.43
N ALA A 16 -6.87 -4.33 6.29
CA ALA A 16 -7.76 -5.46 5.98
C ALA A 16 -7.50 -6.69 6.87
N PHE A 17 -6.25 -6.87 7.30
CA PHE A 17 -5.89 -7.91 8.27
C PHE A 17 -6.45 -7.58 9.66
N GLU A 18 -6.23 -6.34 10.13
CA GLU A 18 -6.77 -5.87 11.41
C GLU A 18 -8.30 -5.90 11.46
N ALA A 19 -8.97 -5.65 10.33
CA ALA A 19 -10.43 -5.69 10.21
C ALA A 19 -11.07 -7.05 10.56
N GLN A 20 -10.27 -8.13 10.60
CA GLN A 20 -10.73 -9.45 11.04
C GLN A 20 -10.94 -9.53 12.56
N CYS A 21 -10.26 -8.66 13.31
CA CYS A 21 -10.33 -8.60 14.77
C CYS A 21 -10.96 -7.31 15.29
N PHE A 22 -10.97 -6.24 14.49
CA PHE A 22 -11.45 -4.92 14.88
C PHE A 22 -12.17 -4.22 13.72
N THR A 23 -13.45 -3.92 13.88
CA THR A 23 -14.20 -3.09 12.92
C THR A 23 -14.16 -1.64 13.39
N PRO A 24 -13.40 -0.74 12.73
CA PRO A 24 -13.30 0.64 13.16
C PRO A 24 -14.62 1.38 12.90
N ALA A 25 -14.98 2.30 13.81
CA ALA A 25 -16.15 3.17 13.65
C ALA A 25 -15.94 4.27 12.58
N LEU A 26 -14.67 4.50 12.19
CA LEU A 26 -14.27 5.47 11.17
C LEU A 26 -13.50 4.74 10.06
N PRO A 27 -13.46 5.28 8.82
CA PRO A 27 -12.67 4.71 7.74
C PRO A 27 -11.20 4.54 8.16
N PRO A 28 -10.62 3.33 8.04
CA PRO A 28 -9.23 3.12 8.40
C PRO A 28 -8.29 3.55 7.28
N ILE A 29 -7.16 4.12 7.66
CA ILE A 29 -5.99 4.31 6.80
C ILE A 29 -5.15 3.02 6.84
N CYS A 30 -4.88 2.48 5.66
CA CYS A 30 -3.93 1.40 5.44
C CYS A 30 -2.58 1.99 5.01
N THR A 31 -1.61 2.05 5.91
CA THR A 31 -0.29 2.64 5.62
C THR A 31 0.50 1.85 4.57
N ASP A 32 0.27 0.53 4.47
CA ASP A 32 0.84 -0.32 3.42
C ASP A 32 0.35 0.10 2.01
N LYS A 33 -0.97 0.23 1.83
CA LYS A 33 -1.56 0.67 0.55
C LYS A 33 -1.16 2.10 0.16
N ALA A 34 -0.99 2.98 1.15
CA ALA A 34 -0.48 4.32 0.91
C ALA A 34 1.01 4.30 0.52
N ALA A 35 1.83 3.50 1.21
CA ALA A 35 3.25 3.36 0.91
C ALA A 35 3.51 2.75 -0.47
N LEU A 36 2.69 1.81 -0.93
CA LEU A 36 2.77 1.27 -2.29
C LEU A 36 2.58 2.34 -3.38
N ARG A 37 1.90 3.45 -3.08
CA ARG A 37 1.69 4.57 -4.00
C ARG A 37 2.78 5.61 -3.93
N ILE A 38 3.25 5.91 -2.72
CA ILE A 38 4.27 6.94 -2.48
C ILE A 38 5.69 6.42 -2.75
N TRP A 39 5.98 5.18 -2.35
CA TRP A 39 7.29 4.54 -2.47
C TRP A 39 7.17 3.14 -3.13
N PRO A 40 6.73 3.05 -4.40
CA PRO A 40 6.65 1.77 -5.11
C PRO A 40 8.00 1.06 -5.27
N GLU A 41 9.11 1.80 -5.18
CA GLU A 41 10.48 1.30 -5.29
C GLU A 41 11.05 0.70 -3.99
N ALA A 42 10.33 0.83 -2.87
CA ALA A 42 10.78 0.25 -1.61
C ALA A 42 10.97 -1.28 -1.76
N PRO A 43 12.05 -1.86 -1.21
CA PRO A 43 12.38 -3.28 -1.38
C PRO A 43 11.35 -4.22 -0.72
N GLY A 44 10.56 -3.71 0.22
CA GLY A 44 9.44 -4.41 0.83
C GLY A 44 8.55 -3.46 1.62
N HIS A 45 7.25 -3.75 1.62
CA HIS A 45 6.24 -2.91 2.26
C HIS A 45 5.72 -3.48 3.58
N ALA A 46 6.31 -4.56 4.11
CA ALA A 46 5.98 -5.04 5.45
C ALA A 46 6.41 -4.01 6.52
N ASN A 47 5.65 -3.88 7.61
CA ASN A 47 5.73 -2.78 8.57
C ASN A 47 7.16 -2.34 8.91
N PHE A 48 7.94 -3.23 9.55
CA PHE A 48 9.32 -2.92 9.93
C PHE A 48 10.28 -2.87 8.74
N ALA A 49 10.07 -3.65 7.68
CA ALA A 49 10.92 -3.60 6.49
C ALA A 49 10.83 -2.22 5.82
N LEU A 50 9.61 -1.69 5.69
CA LEU A 50 9.37 -0.33 5.20
C LEU A 50 9.91 0.71 6.17
N ALA A 51 9.66 0.58 7.47
CA ALA A 51 10.12 1.54 8.46
C ALA A 51 11.66 1.67 8.47
N TYR A 52 12.41 0.56 8.40
CA TYR A 52 13.86 0.59 8.31
C TYR A 52 14.35 1.19 7.00
N TRP A 53 13.72 0.84 5.87
CA TRP A 53 14.09 1.44 4.60
C TRP A 53 13.84 2.97 4.58
N LEU A 54 12.74 3.43 5.17
CA LEU A 54 12.44 4.85 5.32
C LEU A 54 13.39 5.56 6.29
N GLU A 55 13.90 4.86 7.30
CA GLU A 55 14.97 5.38 8.17
C GLU A 55 16.28 5.53 7.39
N ASP A 56 16.66 4.51 6.61
CA ASP A 56 17.87 4.52 5.77
C ASP A 56 17.84 5.61 4.69
N THR A 57 16.66 5.92 4.15
CA THR A 57 16.46 7.03 3.18
C THR A 57 16.26 8.39 3.84
N GLY A 58 16.22 8.45 5.18
CA GLY A 58 16.08 9.69 5.94
C GLY A 58 14.65 10.28 5.96
N CYS A 59 13.65 9.50 5.57
CA CYS A 59 12.23 9.90 5.57
C CYS A 59 11.58 9.82 6.96
N LEU A 60 12.13 9.01 7.87
CA LEU A 60 11.73 8.96 9.28
C LEU A 60 12.93 8.63 10.17
N ARG A 61 12.71 8.63 11.48
CA ARG A 61 13.71 8.19 12.46
C ARG A 61 13.02 7.37 13.54
N LEU A 62 13.57 6.20 13.85
CA LEU A 62 13.03 5.32 14.88
C LEU A 62 13.89 5.41 16.15
N ASP A 63 13.23 5.41 17.30
CA ASP A 63 13.87 5.24 18.58
C ASP A 63 13.92 3.74 18.93
N ARG A 64 15.14 3.21 18.98
CA ARG A 64 15.41 1.80 19.28
C ARG A 64 14.88 1.35 20.64
N THR A 65 14.62 2.27 21.58
CA THR A 65 14.02 1.94 22.88
C THR A 65 12.55 1.52 22.75
N HIS A 66 11.87 1.97 21.69
CA HIS A 66 10.48 1.64 21.38
C HIS A 66 10.36 0.47 20.38
N ILE A 67 11.44 0.13 19.68
CA ILE A 67 11.57 -1.03 18.80
C ILE A 67 11.97 -2.25 19.63
N GLY A 68 11.03 -2.75 20.44
CA GLY A 68 11.19 -4.04 21.12
C GLY A 68 11.19 -5.22 20.14
N THR A 69 10.86 -6.41 20.62
CA THR A 69 10.61 -7.55 19.72
C THR A 69 9.47 -7.21 18.74
N ALA A 70 9.73 -7.32 17.44
CA ALA A 70 8.70 -7.22 16.40
C ALA A 70 7.54 -8.19 16.67
N HIS A 71 6.34 -7.90 16.16
CA HIS A 71 5.10 -8.66 16.40
C HIS A 71 4.50 -8.50 17.79
N ARG A 72 4.79 -7.37 18.45
CA ARG A 72 4.04 -6.93 19.63
C ARG A 72 3.26 -5.68 19.25
N ALA A 73 2.02 -5.61 19.73
CA ALA A 73 1.11 -4.51 19.41
C ALA A 73 1.71 -3.11 19.63
N GLY A 74 2.49 -2.92 20.71
CA GLY A 74 3.16 -1.65 20.99
C GLY A 74 4.19 -1.25 19.92
N PRO A 75 5.27 -2.04 19.70
CA PRO A 75 6.23 -1.79 18.63
C PRO A 75 5.62 -1.67 17.22
N ASP A 76 4.62 -2.50 16.88
CA ASP A 76 3.97 -2.45 15.57
C ASP A 76 3.16 -1.15 15.37
N ALA A 77 2.43 -0.71 16.40
CA ALA A 77 1.72 0.57 16.40
C ALA A 77 2.70 1.76 16.34
N TYR A 78 3.84 1.67 17.04
CA TYR A 78 4.89 2.68 16.99
C TYR A 78 5.45 2.85 15.57
N ALA A 79 5.82 1.76 14.89
CA ALA A 79 6.29 1.79 13.51
C ALA A 79 5.20 2.32 12.56
N THR A 80 3.96 1.86 12.71
CA THR A 80 2.81 2.33 11.91
C THR A 80 2.62 3.84 12.04
N ALA A 81 2.73 4.38 13.25
CA ALA A 81 2.60 5.82 13.50
C ALA A 81 3.72 6.63 12.82
N HIS A 82 4.95 6.14 12.82
CA HIS A 82 6.07 6.82 12.15
C HIS A 82 5.94 6.75 10.62
N ILE A 83 5.48 5.62 10.08
CA ILE A 83 5.18 5.51 8.65
C ILE A 83 4.06 6.48 8.25
N LEU A 84 3.00 6.59 9.06
CA LEU A 84 1.92 7.55 8.80
C LEU A 84 2.44 8.99 8.78
N GLN A 85 3.29 9.37 9.73
CA GLN A 85 3.93 10.69 9.73
C GLN A 85 4.78 10.91 8.47
N ALA A 86 5.56 9.91 8.06
CA ALA A 86 6.36 9.98 6.84
C ALA A 86 5.50 10.14 5.58
N LEU A 87 4.37 9.43 5.50
CA LEU A 87 3.41 9.56 4.38
C LEU A 87 2.85 10.98 4.30
N MET A 88 2.46 11.56 5.43
CA MET A 88 1.98 12.94 5.49
C MET A 88 3.08 13.94 5.12
N ALA A 89 4.31 13.72 5.59
CA ALA A 89 5.47 14.56 5.24
C ALA A 89 5.82 14.47 3.75
N ALA A 90 5.57 13.33 3.10
CA ALA A 90 5.70 13.15 1.66
C ALA A 90 4.56 13.82 0.86
N GLY A 91 3.56 14.41 1.53
CA GLY A 91 2.48 15.19 0.93
C GLY A 91 1.15 14.45 0.77
N ALA A 92 1.02 13.22 1.28
CA ALA A 92 -0.26 12.50 1.25
C ALA A 92 -1.24 13.09 2.28
N THR A 93 -2.44 13.45 1.84
CA THR A 93 -3.50 13.90 2.76
C THR A 93 -4.22 12.72 3.41
N ILE A 94 -4.93 12.98 4.51
CA ILE A 94 -5.77 11.97 5.19
C ILE A 94 -6.84 11.43 4.23
N GLU A 95 -7.47 12.30 3.46
CA GLU A 95 -8.51 11.96 2.49
C GLU A 95 -7.97 11.04 1.39
N GLN A 96 -6.80 11.38 0.83
CA GLN A 96 -6.12 10.53 -0.16
C GLN A 96 -5.80 9.15 0.42
N MET A 97 -5.26 9.11 1.64
CA MET A 97 -4.92 7.83 2.28
C MET A 97 -6.17 6.99 2.57
N ILE A 98 -7.30 7.60 2.94
CA ILE A 98 -8.58 6.91 3.11
C ILE A 98 -9.06 6.35 1.76
N GLU A 99 -9.01 7.14 0.69
CA GLU A 99 -9.40 6.71 -0.67
C GLU A 99 -8.54 5.50 -1.12
N TRP A 100 -7.22 5.62 -1.03
CA TRP A 100 -6.29 4.54 -1.40
C TRP A 100 -6.48 3.27 -0.58
N SER A 101 -6.97 3.39 0.65
CA SER A 101 -7.23 2.24 1.52
C SER A 101 -8.40 1.39 1.05
N GLN A 102 -9.36 2.01 0.34
CA GLN A 102 -10.54 1.35 -0.23
C GLN A 102 -10.25 0.66 -1.57
N GLU A 103 -9.20 1.09 -2.28
CA GLU A 103 -8.76 0.47 -3.52
C GLU A 103 -7.93 -0.79 -3.29
N PRO A 104 -7.86 -1.74 -4.24
CA PRO A 104 -6.85 -2.81 -4.22
C PRO A 104 -5.41 -2.28 -4.08
N ALA A 105 -4.52 -3.14 -3.61
CA ALA A 105 -3.11 -2.79 -3.44
C ALA A 105 -2.45 -2.50 -4.80
N LEU A 106 -1.86 -1.31 -4.97
CA LEU A 106 -1.15 -0.94 -6.19
C LEU A 106 0.24 -1.60 -6.21
N MET A 107 0.31 -2.82 -6.72
CA MET A 107 1.52 -3.61 -6.67
C MET A 107 2.51 -3.12 -7.74
N PRO A 108 3.79 -2.81 -7.40
CA PRO A 108 4.77 -2.39 -8.39
C PRO A 108 5.17 -3.53 -9.35
N THR A 109 5.11 -4.77 -8.87
CA THR A 109 5.53 -5.97 -9.59
C THR A 109 4.56 -7.12 -9.34
N ILE A 110 4.55 -8.10 -10.25
CA ILE A 110 3.86 -9.37 -10.03
C ILE A 110 4.57 -10.15 -8.92
N ARG A 111 3.82 -10.74 -7.98
CA ARG A 111 4.38 -11.46 -6.82
C ARG A 111 4.50 -12.98 -7.00
N PHE A 112 3.96 -13.55 -8.08
CA PHE A 112 3.92 -15.00 -8.28
C PHE A 112 4.07 -15.43 -9.75
N GLY A 113 4.15 -16.74 -9.96
CA GLY A 113 4.11 -17.35 -11.28
C GLY A 113 5.35 -17.05 -12.13
N LYS A 114 5.21 -17.24 -13.44
CA LYS A 114 6.32 -17.13 -14.42
C LYS A 114 6.98 -15.75 -14.44
N HIS A 115 6.22 -14.71 -14.11
CA HIS A 115 6.65 -13.31 -14.17
C HIS A 115 6.84 -12.67 -12.79
N ALA A 116 7.04 -13.47 -11.74
CA ALA A 116 7.33 -12.97 -10.41
C ALA A 116 8.53 -12.00 -10.42
N GLY A 117 8.37 -10.83 -9.79
CA GLY A 117 9.34 -9.75 -9.74
C GLY A 117 9.36 -8.83 -10.96
N ALA A 118 8.65 -9.15 -12.05
CA ALA A 118 8.56 -8.28 -13.21
C ALA A 118 7.53 -7.15 -12.99
N ARG A 119 7.80 -5.97 -13.56
CA ARG A 119 6.85 -4.85 -13.56
C ARG A 119 5.69 -5.16 -14.49
N TRP A 120 4.51 -4.63 -14.16
CA TRP A 120 3.30 -4.79 -15.00
C TRP A 120 3.48 -4.31 -16.44
N THR A 121 4.29 -3.27 -16.65
CA THR A 121 4.60 -2.75 -18.00
C THR A 121 5.36 -3.74 -18.88
N ASP A 122 6.09 -4.68 -18.26
CA ASP A 122 6.95 -5.62 -18.98
C ASP A 122 6.22 -6.95 -19.26
N ILE A 123 4.96 -7.08 -18.81
CA ILE A 123 4.17 -8.30 -18.93
C ILE A 123 3.52 -8.37 -20.32
N PRO A 124 3.61 -9.53 -21.02
CA PRO A 124 2.93 -9.72 -22.30
C PRO A 124 1.40 -9.64 -22.18
N ASP A 125 0.72 -9.06 -23.18
CA ASP A 125 -0.74 -8.91 -23.20
C ASP A 125 -1.48 -10.24 -22.96
N GLY A 126 -1.00 -11.32 -23.58
CA GLY A 126 -1.60 -12.64 -23.43
C GLY A 126 -1.55 -13.15 -21.98
N TYR A 127 -0.52 -12.78 -21.20
CA TYR A 127 -0.43 -13.14 -19.78
C TYR A 127 -1.38 -12.29 -18.93
N LEU A 128 -1.50 -10.99 -19.23
CA LEU A 128 -2.48 -10.11 -18.56
C LEU A 128 -3.91 -10.61 -18.78
N GLN A 129 -4.27 -10.96 -20.02
CA GLN A 129 -5.58 -11.53 -20.34
C GLN A 129 -5.81 -12.88 -19.67
N TRP A 130 -4.78 -13.71 -19.56
CA TRP A 130 -4.87 -14.98 -18.84
C TRP A 130 -5.15 -14.77 -17.35
N LEU A 131 -4.50 -13.79 -16.71
CA LEU A 131 -4.75 -13.45 -15.30
C LEU A 131 -6.22 -13.10 -15.04
N LEU A 132 -6.83 -12.31 -15.93
CA LEU A 132 -8.24 -11.89 -15.79
C LEU A 132 -9.26 -13.00 -16.06
N ARG A 133 -8.87 -14.05 -16.77
CA ARG A 133 -9.74 -15.18 -17.11
C ARG A 133 -9.61 -16.35 -16.15
N THR A 134 -8.53 -16.38 -15.39
CA THR A 134 -8.23 -17.46 -14.44
C THR A 134 -8.94 -17.16 -13.13
N GLY A 135 -9.91 -18.00 -12.74
CA GLY A 135 -10.76 -17.76 -11.56
C GLY A 135 -10.08 -17.93 -10.19
N ASP A 136 -8.81 -18.33 -10.15
CA ASP A 136 -8.04 -18.61 -8.93
C ASP A 136 -6.94 -17.57 -8.66
N ILE A 137 -7.14 -16.34 -9.16
CA ILE A 137 -6.21 -15.22 -8.98
C ILE A 137 -6.80 -14.26 -7.96
N ASP A 138 -5.98 -13.77 -7.03
CA ASP A 138 -6.42 -12.82 -6.03
C ASP A 138 -6.86 -11.47 -6.63
N VAL A 139 -7.71 -10.74 -5.89
CA VAL A 139 -8.33 -9.50 -6.36
C VAL A 139 -7.31 -8.40 -6.67
N ASP A 140 -6.23 -8.29 -5.90
CA ASP A 140 -5.21 -7.26 -6.11
C ASP A 140 -4.48 -7.53 -7.44
N THR A 141 -4.10 -8.78 -7.69
CA THR A 141 -3.49 -9.17 -8.96
C THR A 141 -4.41 -8.92 -10.15
N GLN A 142 -5.68 -9.33 -10.07
CA GLN A 142 -6.64 -9.10 -11.17
C GLN A 142 -6.80 -7.60 -11.44
N TRP A 143 -6.94 -6.79 -10.39
CA TRP A 143 -7.08 -5.34 -10.52
C TRP A 143 -5.86 -4.70 -11.17
N ASN A 144 -4.64 -5.08 -10.77
CA ASN A 144 -3.42 -4.54 -11.38
C ASN A 144 -3.27 -4.97 -12.85
N ALA A 145 -3.67 -6.20 -13.20
CA ALA A 145 -3.67 -6.67 -14.58
C ALA A 145 -4.64 -5.86 -15.47
N GLN A 146 -5.86 -5.63 -14.98
CA GLN A 146 -6.87 -4.82 -15.67
C GLN A 146 -6.39 -3.38 -15.87
N ARG A 147 -5.86 -2.77 -14.81
CA ARG A 147 -5.32 -1.40 -14.85
C ARG A 147 -4.25 -1.23 -15.92
N GLU A 148 -3.36 -2.21 -16.08
CA GLU A 148 -2.31 -2.15 -17.11
C GLU A 148 -2.88 -2.30 -18.53
N ILE A 149 -3.89 -3.17 -18.72
CA ILE A 149 -4.60 -3.28 -20.01
C ILE A 149 -5.26 -1.94 -20.37
N ASP A 150 -5.95 -1.31 -19.41
CA ASP A 150 -6.63 -0.03 -19.64
C ASP A 150 -5.64 1.07 -19.99
N ARG A 151 -4.49 1.12 -19.32
CA ARG A 151 -3.40 2.06 -19.63
C ARG A 151 -2.88 1.88 -21.05
N ARG A 152 -2.68 0.63 -21.50
CA ARG A 152 -2.22 0.32 -22.87
C ARG A 152 -3.26 0.75 -23.91
N ASN A 153 -4.54 0.48 -23.66
CA ASN A 153 -5.64 0.86 -24.54
C ASN A 153 -5.76 2.38 -24.67
N ALA A 154 -5.68 3.12 -23.55
CA ALA A 154 -5.69 4.58 -23.56
C ALA A 154 -4.51 5.16 -24.35
N THR A 155 -3.31 4.59 -24.20
CA THR A 155 -2.10 5.01 -24.93
C THR A 155 -2.23 4.75 -26.43
N ALA A 156 -2.81 3.61 -26.84
CA ALA A 156 -3.03 3.28 -28.24
C ALA A 156 -4.04 4.23 -28.90
N PHE A 157 -5.10 4.60 -28.17
CA PHE A 157 -6.10 5.57 -28.63
C PHE A 157 -5.49 6.95 -28.90
N GLN A 158 -4.66 7.45 -27.98
CA GLN A 158 -3.98 8.74 -28.11
C GLN A 158 -2.99 8.82 -29.27
N ARG A 159 -2.45 7.68 -29.76
CA ARG A 159 -1.51 7.63 -30.89
C ARG A 159 -2.20 7.52 -32.25
N SER A 160 -3.50 7.26 -32.25
CA SER A 160 -4.28 6.99 -33.46
C SER A 160 -5.20 8.16 -33.87
N GLY A 161 -5.23 9.24 -33.08
CA GLY A 161 -5.96 10.49 -33.34
C GLY A 161 -5.01 11.66 -33.48
#